data_AF-A0A2T6D5F1-F1
#
_entry.id   AF-A0A2T6D5F1-F1
#
_cell.length_a   1.000
_cell.length_b   1.000
_cell.length_c   1.000
_cell.angle_alpha   90.00
_cell.angle_beta   90.00
_cell.angle_gamma   90.00
#
_symmetry.space_group_name_H-M   'P 1'
#
loop_
_entity.id
_entity.type
_entity.pdbx_description
1 polymer ?
#
loop_
_entity_poly.entity_id
_entity_poly.type
_entity_poly.pdbx_seq_one_letter_code
_entity_poly.pdbx_strand_id
1 'polypeptide(L)'
;MQCVLIVGHAFGFAADQVGVLSRLLEADWHVSHEDVVSALDKLRSPAAVSALVRATEWIPEYLNYDDSRALAGKAIWALGKVPGGEAESALRKLAASNESVIRDAALQQLERRKA
;
A
#
# COMPACT_ATOMS: atom_id res chain seq x y z
N MET A 1 5.02 -9.82 16.39
CA MET A 1 4.96 -9.00 15.17
C MET A 1 4.76 -7.52 15.48
N GLN A 2 3.75 -7.15 16.29
CA GLN A 2 3.48 -5.76 16.67
C GLN A 2 4.69 -5.01 17.23
N CYS A 3 5.51 -5.61 18.12
CA CYS A 3 6.67 -4.91 18.69
C CYS A 3 7.68 -4.42 17.64
N VAL A 4 7.88 -5.19 16.55
CA VAL A 4 8.82 -4.80 15.48
C VAL A 4 8.29 -3.62 14.68
N LEU A 5 6.98 -3.59 14.40
CA LEU A 5 6.36 -2.45 13.73
C LEU A 5 6.40 -1.21 14.63
N ILE A 6 6.10 -1.33 15.92
CA ILE A 6 6.19 -0.21 16.87
C ILE A 6 7.59 0.39 16.88
N VAL A 7 8.63 -0.44 17.02
CA VAL A 7 10.03 0.01 16.98
C VAL A 7 10.36 0.65 15.64
N GLY A 8 10.00 0.04 14.52
CA GLY A 8 10.24 0.61 13.20
C GLY A 8 9.50 1.93 12.96
N HIS A 9 8.28 2.09 13.47
CA HIS A 9 7.54 3.34 13.37
C HIS A 9 8.16 4.45 14.23
N ALA A 10 8.73 4.11 15.39
CA ALA A 10 9.38 5.05 16.29
C ALA A 10 10.79 5.46 15.83
N PHE A 11 11.58 4.52 15.31
CA PHE A 11 13.01 4.72 15.03
C PHE A 11 13.37 4.71 13.54
N GLY A 12 12.41 4.37 12.67
CA GLY A 12 12.62 4.26 11.23
C GLY A 12 12.76 2.81 10.76
N PHE A 13 12.52 2.62 9.47
CA PHE A 13 12.74 1.36 8.77
C PHE A 13 13.93 1.51 7.81
N ALA A 14 14.71 0.44 7.67
CA ALA A 14 15.80 0.33 6.73
C ALA A 14 15.34 -0.25 5.39
N ALA A 15 16.06 0.06 4.31
CA ALA A 15 15.68 -0.33 2.95
C ALA A 15 15.67 -1.85 2.73
N ASP A 16 16.52 -2.60 3.43
CA ASP A 16 16.57 -4.06 3.41
C ASP A 16 15.30 -4.71 4.00
N GLN A 17 14.53 -3.97 4.80
CA GLN A 17 13.29 -4.45 5.39
C GLN A 17 12.11 -4.43 4.40
N VAL A 18 12.23 -3.81 3.23
CA VAL A 18 11.15 -3.78 2.22
C VAL A 18 10.68 -5.20 1.89
N GLY A 19 11.59 -6.14 1.66
CA GLY A 19 11.22 -7.50 1.25
C GLY A 19 10.47 -8.30 2.33
N VAL A 20 10.74 -8.05 3.62
CA VAL A 20 9.97 -8.69 4.70
C VAL A 20 8.63 -7.99 4.91
N LEU A 21 8.59 -6.64 4.83
CA LEU A 21 7.35 -5.87 4.93
C LEU A 21 6.39 -6.18 3.78
N SER A 22 6.89 -6.34 2.56
CA SER A 22 6.08 -6.76 1.42
C SER A 22 5.44 -8.13 1.64
N ARG A 23 6.21 -9.13 2.11
CA ARG A 23 5.64 -10.46 2.45
C ARG A 23 4.64 -10.39 3.60
N LEU A 24 4.86 -9.50 4.55
CA LEU A 24 3.95 -9.27 5.66
C LEU A 24 2.62 -8.69 5.16
N LEU A 25 2.64 -7.72 4.25
CA LEU A 25 1.43 -7.09 3.73
C LEU A 25 0.43 -8.09 3.09
N GLU A 26 0.90 -9.23 2.60
CA GLU A 26 0.08 -10.23 1.89
C GLU A 26 -0.24 -11.44 2.76
N ALA A 27 0.30 -11.47 3.99
CA ALA A 27 -0.03 -12.51 4.95
C ALA A 27 -1.42 -12.27 5.55
N ASP A 28 -2.19 -13.34 5.74
CA ASP A 28 -3.57 -13.30 6.24
C ASP A 28 -3.71 -13.57 7.75
N TRP A 29 -2.61 -13.98 8.41
CA TRP A 29 -2.62 -14.40 9.82
C TRP A 29 -2.51 -13.25 10.85
N HIS A 30 -2.48 -11.99 10.42
CA HIS A 30 -2.34 -10.83 11.32
C HIS A 30 -3.29 -9.68 10.99
N VAL A 31 -3.34 -8.69 11.89
CA VAL A 31 -4.23 -7.52 11.79
C VAL A 31 -3.51 -6.19 11.57
N SER A 32 -2.22 -6.22 11.25
CA SER A 32 -1.36 -5.02 11.13
C SER A 32 -1.18 -4.51 9.69
N HIS A 33 -2.03 -4.88 8.73
CA HIS A 33 -1.84 -4.53 7.32
C HIS A 33 -1.70 -3.03 7.08
N GLU A 34 -2.50 -2.22 7.78
CA GLU A 34 -2.41 -0.75 7.65
C GLU A 34 -1.10 -0.17 8.20
N ASP A 35 -0.54 -0.75 9.26
CA ASP A 35 0.78 -0.38 9.80
C ASP A 35 1.87 -0.75 8.80
N VAL A 36 1.76 -1.92 8.18
CA VAL A 36 2.71 -2.38 7.15
C VAL A 36 2.66 -1.48 5.92
N VAL A 37 1.49 -1.09 5.44
CA VAL A 37 1.35 -0.09 4.36
C VAL A 37 2.00 1.23 4.78
N SER A 38 1.79 1.67 6.02
CA SER A 38 2.40 2.91 6.55
C SER A 38 3.93 2.83 6.61
N ALA A 39 4.51 1.65 6.88
CA ALA A 39 5.95 1.44 6.82
C ALA A 39 6.46 1.51 5.37
N LEU A 40 5.79 0.85 4.43
CA LEU A 40 6.14 0.87 3.00
C LEU A 40 5.97 2.26 2.36
N ASP A 41 4.98 3.04 2.79
CA ASP A 41 4.75 4.44 2.39
C ASP A 41 5.92 5.36 2.77
N LYS A 42 6.58 5.09 3.91
CA LYS A 42 7.80 5.80 4.33
C LYS A 42 9.01 5.39 3.50
N LEU A 43 9.15 4.10 3.20
CA LEU A 43 10.28 3.55 2.46
C LEU A 43 10.24 3.88 0.97
N ARG A 44 9.04 4.00 0.37
CA ARG A 44 8.83 4.39 -1.04
C ARG A 44 9.65 3.57 -2.04
N SER A 45 9.85 2.29 -1.75
CA SER A 45 10.68 1.44 -2.61
C SER A 45 9.89 0.91 -3.80
N PRO A 46 10.43 0.97 -5.04
CA PRO A 46 9.84 0.30 -6.20
C PRO A 46 9.60 -1.20 -5.97
N ALA A 47 10.44 -1.86 -5.17
CA ALA A 47 10.29 -3.27 -4.84
C ALA A 47 8.98 -3.57 -4.06
N ALA A 48 8.31 -2.56 -3.49
CA ALA A 48 7.05 -2.71 -2.78
C ALA A 48 5.81 -2.63 -3.70
N VAL A 49 5.96 -2.25 -4.97
CA VAL A 49 4.82 -1.95 -5.86
C VAL A 49 3.86 -3.12 -5.97
N SER A 50 4.36 -4.33 -6.22
CA SER A 50 3.50 -5.51 -6.36
C SER A 50 2.72 -5.83 -5.08
N ALA A 51 3.34 -5.68 -3.91
CA ALA A 51 2.67 -5.91 -2.62
C ALA A 51 1.60 -4.84 -2.34
N LEU A 52 1.89 -3.57 -2.64
CA LEU A 52 0.93 -2.49 -2.50
C LEU A 52 -0.26 -2.66 -3.46
N VAL A 53 -0.04 -3.09 -4.70
CA VAL A 53 -1.12 -3.39 -5.65
C VAL A 53 -2.02 -4.51 -5.11
N ARG A 54 -1.46 -5.61 -4.61
CA ARG A 54 -2.24 -6.69 -3.99
C ARG A 54 -3.13 -6.21 -2.85
N ALA A 55 -2.62 -5.30 -2.00
CA ALA A 55 -3.40 -4.69 -0.92
C ALA A 55 -4.56 -3.79 -1.38
N THR A 56 -4.65 -3.45 -2.67
CA THR A 56 -5.81 -2.76 -3.26
C THR A 56 -6.91 -3.72 -3.73
N GLU A 57 -6.54 -4.95 -4.04
CA GLU A 57 -7.41 -5.96 -4.66
C GLU A 57 -7.96 -6.94 -3.62
N TRP A 58 -7.27 -7.08 -2.50
CA TRP A 58 -7.61 -8.01 -1.43
C TRP A 58 -7.95 -7.27 -0.13
N ILE A 59 -9.06 -7.69 0.50
CA ILE A 59 -9.51 -7.23 1.81
C ILE A 59 -9.28 -8.36 2.80
N PRO A 60 -8.41 -8.18 3.83
CA PRO A 60 -8.29 -9.13 4.92
C PRO A 60 -9.64 -9.36 5.62
N GLU A 61 -9.93 -10.58 6.05
CA GLU A 61 -11.22 -10.95 6.64
C GLU A 61 -11.62 -10.05 7.83
N TYR A 62 -10.65 -9.66 8.65
CA TYR A 62 -10.88 -8.76 9.80
C TYR A 62 -11.23 -7.32 9.41
N LEU A 63 -10.99 -6.92 8.15
CA LEU A 63 -11.38 -5.63 7.58
C LEU A 63 -12.64 -5.72 6.72
N ASN A 64 -13.24 -6.92 6.59
CA ASN A 64 -14.43 -7.15 5.78
C ASN A 64 -15.73 -6.70 6.50
N TYR A 65 -15.69 -5.52 7.12
CA TYR A 65 -16.83 -4.84 7.70
C TYR A 65 -17.07 -3.52 6.95
N ASP A 66 -18.33 -3.30 6.56
CA ASP A 66 -18.86 -1.99 6.13
C ASP A 66 -18.20 -1.36 4.87
N ASP A 67 -17.93 -2.17 3.84
CA ASP A 67 -17.32 -1.70 2.57
C ASP A 67 -16.02 -0.90 2.74
N SER A 68 -15.32 -1.10 3.88
CA SER A 68 -14.15 -0.31 4.23
C SER A 68 -12.97 -0.62 3.31
N ARG A 69 -12.83 0.19 2.25
CA ARG A 69 -11.65 0.22 1.37
C ARG A 69 -10.51 1.06 1.93
N ALA A 70 -10.43 1.22 3.25
CA ALA A 70 -9.41 2.01 3.92
C ALA A 70 -7.99 1.50 3.61
N LEU A 71 -7.77 0.17 3.65
CA LEU A 71 -6.49 -0.44 3.32
C LEU A 71 -6.12 -0.17 1.84
N ALA A 72 -7.06 -0.38 0.92
CA ALA A 72 -6.86 -0.12 -0.50
C ALA A 72 -6.51 1.35 -0.77
N GLY A 73 -7.24 2.29 -0.17
CA GLY A 73 -6.96 3.72 -0.26
C GLY A 73 -5.56 4.09 0.25
N LYS A 74 -5.15 3.54 1.40
CA LYS A 74 -3.80 3.73 1.95
C LYS A 74 -2.72 3.16 1.02
N ALA A 75 -2.95 1.97 0.46
CA ALA A 75 -2.01 1.35 -0.47
C ALA A 75 -1.87 2.14 -1.78
N ILE A 76 -2.98 2.67 -2.32
CA ILE A 76 -2.96 3.58 -3.49
C ILE A 76 -2.19 4.87 -3.17
N TRP A 77 -2.40 5.44 -1.99
CA TRP A 77 -1.65 6.62 -1.53
C TRP A 77 -0.15 6.36 -1.45
N ALA A 78 0.24 5.20 -0.90
CA ALA A 78 1.63 4.77 -0.84
C ALA A 78 2.22 4.60 -2.25
N LEU A 79 1.50 3.95 -3.17
CA LEU A 79 1.88 3.84 -4.59
C LEU A 79 2.11 5.22 -5.21
N GLY A 80 1.28 6.21 -4.89
CA GLY A 80 1.45 7.60 -5.30
C GLY A 80 2.84 8.17 -5.02
N LYS A 81 3.48 7.77 -3.92
CA LYS A 81 4.80 8.28 -3.48
C LYS A 81 5.99 7.44 -3.95
N VAL A 82 5.79 6.22 -4.43
CA VAL A 82 6.87 5.33 -4.90
C VAL A 82 7.43 5.88 -6.23
N PRO A 83 8.73 6.20 -6.37
CA PRO A 83 9.27 6.72 -7.62
C PRO A 83 9.26 5.66 -8.74
N GLY A 84 9.34 6.13 -9.98
CA GLY A 84 9.52 5.27 -11.16
C GLY A 84 8.24 4.91 -11.90
N GLY A 85 8.44 4.41 -13.14
CA GLY A 85 7.36 4.10 -14.08
C GLY A 85 6.53 2.87 -13.72
N GLU A 86 7.05 1.96 -12.91
CA GLU A 86 6.29 0.78 -12.44
C GLU A 86 5.09 1.20 -11.58
N ALA A 87 5.33 2.10 -10.61
CA ALA A 87 4.27 2.63 -9.76
C ALA A 87 3.27 3.47 -10.55
N GLU A 88 3.72 4.24 -11.55
CA GLU A 88 2.81 4.97 -12.45
C GLU A 88 1.95 4.00 -13.28
N SER A 89 2.56 2.95 -13.83
CA SER A 89 1.86 1.92 -14.60
C SER A 89 0.81 1.20 -13.75
N ALA A 90 1.13 0.90 -12.49
CA ALA A 90 0.20 0.34 -11.52
C ALA A 90 -0.98 1.28 -11.25
N LEU A 91 -0.74 2.56 -11.00
CA LEU A 91 -1.79 3.56 -10.81
C LEU A 91 -2.68 3.71 -12.04
N ARG A 92 -2.13 3.66 -13.26
CA ARG A 92 -2.92 3.71 -14.50
C ARG A 92 -3.84 2.49 -14.65
N LYS A 93 -3.40 1.31 -14.24
CA LYS A 93 -4.25 0.10 -14.21
C LYS A 93 -5.37 0.24 -13.19
N LEU A 94 -5.06 0.73 -11.98
CA LEU A 94 -6.05 0.95 -10.93
C LEU A 94 -7.08 2.04 -11.31
N ALA A 95 -6.66 3.07 -12.05
CA ALA A 95 -7.53 4.08 -12.61
C ALA A 95 -8.52 3.55 -13.68
N ALA A 96 -8.30 2.34 -14.20
CA ALA A 96 -9.24 1.65 -15.08
C ALA A 96 -10.18 0.69 -14.33
N SER A 97 -10.13 0.65 -12.99
CA SER A 97 -10.99 -0.20 -12.18
C SER A 97 -12.48 0.16 -12.32
N ASN A 98 -13.33 -0.86 -12.28
CA ASN A 98 -14.79 -0.68 -12.22
C ASN A 98 -15.24 -0.14 -10.87
N GLU A 99 -14.43 -0.32 -9.83
CA GLU A 99 -14.69 0.18 -8.50
C GLU A 99 -14.34 1.67 -8.39
N SER A 100 -15.33 2.51 -8.15
CA SER A 100 -15.18 3.97 -8.09
C SER A 100 -14.14 4.40 -7.05
N VAL A 101 -14.16 3.80 -5.85
CA VAL A 101 -13.23 4.17 -4.78
C VAL A 101 -11.77 3.94 -5.18
N ILE A 102 -11.46 2.80 -5.80
CA ILE A 102 -10.11 2.50 -6.30
C ILE A 102 -9.75 3.43 -7.46
N ARG A 103 -10.65 3.58 -8.42
CA ARG A 103 -10.44 4.40 -9.62
C ARG A 103 -10.15 5.85 -9.25
N ASP A 104 -10.99 6.45 -8.42
CA ASP A 104 -10.93 7.86 -8.08
C ASP A 104 -9.66 8.16 -7.24
N ALA A 105 -9.31 7.26 -6.32
CA ALA A 105 -8.05 7.36 -5.57
C ALA A 105 -6.82 7.25 -6.47
N ALA A 106 -6.82 6.34 -7.44
CA ALA A 106 -5.71 6.15 -8.37
C ALA A 106 -5.55 7.36 -9.31
N LEU A 107 -6.65 7.90 -9.85
CA LEU A 107 -6.66 9.12 -10.64
C LEU A 107 -6.10 10.31 -9.84
N GLN A 108 -6.51 10.45 -8.58
CA GLN A 108 -5.98 11.50 -7.70
C GLN A 108 -4.46 11.40 -7.56
N GLN A 109 -3.90 10.20 -7.36
CA GLN A 109 -2.45 10.03 -7.26
C GLN A 109 -1.71 10.27 -8.56
N LEU A 110 -2.30 9.92 -9.70
CA LEU A 110 -1.74 10.26 -11.02
C LEU A 110 -1.65 11.77 -11.22
N GLU A 111 -2.68 12.53 -10.84
CA GLU A 111 -2.64 14.00 -10.91
C GLU A 111 -1.57 14.58 -9.97
N ARG A 112 -1.48 14.07 -8.74
CA ARG A 112 -0.46 14.52 -7.76
C ARG A 112 0.98 14.31 -8.23
N ARG A 113 1.24 13.33 -9.09
CA ARG A 113 2.58 13.05 -9.65
C ARG A 113 2.97 13.97 -10.79
N LYS A 114 2.01 14.63 -11.43
CA LYS A 114 2.25 15.60 -12.51
C LYS A 114 2.61 17.00 -11.96
N ALA A 115 2.19 17.29 -10.72
CA ALA A 115 2.45 18.54 -10.00
C ALA A 115 3.84 18.54 -9.36
#